data_AF-A0A7X7QCV1-F1
#
_entry.id   AF-A0A7X7QCV1-F1
#
_cell.length_a   1.000
_cell.length_b   1.000
_cell.length_c   1.000
_cell.angle_alpha   90.00
_cell.angle_beta   90.00
_cell.angle_gamma   90.00
#
_symmetry.space_group_name_H-M   'P 1'
#
loop_
_entity.id
_entity.type
_entity.pdbx_description
1 polymer ?
#
loop_
_entity_poly.entity_id
_entity_poly.type
_entity_poly.pdbx_seq_one_letter_code
_entity_poly.pdbx_strand_id
1 'polypeptide(L)'
;FDRYAAAQGLPIDERSAVVVDIDKTALGARGRNDHAIDEARVEAVRRTVGGLLGRSYDPERFQSAYDRLNQPEFHRFTADNQDYLAYICLVLGDGLFDLEPLVARVQRGEMASFEQFIADVDGRAAQLSAGLRPIHAQIFALVRQGDPTPFKAFRINEYQTTVAKMGCLDDDAPVERLLRDELVITQEVRAASLMWRERGALLFGLSDKPDEASTPSAEWAARGYQPIHRTETHIVGM
;
A
#
# COMPACT_ATOMS: atom_id res chain seq x y z
N PHE A 1 -1.99 24.33 -10.53
CA PHE A 1 -2.62 23.59 -11.64
C PHE A 1 -3.61 24.46 -12.42
N ASP A 2 -4.66 25.00 -11.79
CA ASP A 2 -5.71 25.80 -12.47
C ASP A 2 -5.16 26.91 -13.40
N ARG A 3 -4.26 27.76 -12.88
CA ARG A 3 -3.57 28.80 -13.68
C ARG A 3 -2.76 28.24 -14.84
N TYR A 4 -2.12 27.08 -14.64
CA TYR A 4 -1.33 26.44 -15.68
C TYR A 4 -2.24 25.92 -16.80
N ALA A 5 -3.32 25.23 -16.46
CA ALA A 5 -4.30 24.72 -17.43
C ALA A 5 -4.91 25.86 -18.25
N ALA A 6 -5.32 26.96 -17.59
CA ALA A 6 -5.82 28.16 -18.26
C ALA A 6 -4.76 28.79 -19.20
N ALA A 7 -3.50 28.88 -18.78
CA ALA A 7 -2.41 29.38 -19.62
C ALA A 7 -2.11 28.49 -20.85
N GLN A 8 -2.48 27.21 -20.80
CA GLN A 8 -2.43 26.29 -21.94
C GLN A 8 -3.70 26.32 -22.80
N GLY A 9 -4.64 27.24 -22.53
CA GLY A 9 -5.92 27.29 -23.25
C GLY A 9 -6.89 26.16 -22.89
N LEU A 10 -6.67 25.51 -21.75
CA LEU A 10 -7.48 24.41 -21.21
C LEU A 10 -8.11 24.85 -19.88
N PRO A 11 -9.04 25.84 -19.88
CA PRO A 11 -9.74 26.21 -18.65
C PRO A 11 -10.54 25.01 -18.13
N ILE A 12 -10.62 24.88 -16.81
CA ILE A 12 -11.41 23.82 -16.18
C ILE A 12 -12.84 24.33 -15.98
N ASP A 13 -13.77 23.77 -16.74
CA ASP A 13 -15.19 24.15 -16.86
C ASP A 13 -16.09 22.94 -17.16
N GLU A 14 -17.34 23.17 -17.58
CA GLU A 14 -18.34 22.14 -17.91
C GLU A 14 -17.92 21.16 -19.01
N ARG A 15 -16.89 21.49 -19.80
CA ARG A 15 -16.35 20.63 -20.87
C ARG A 15 -15.18 19.78 -20.40
N SER A 16 -14.81 19.90 -19.13
CA SER A 16 -13.66 19.23 -18.55
C SER A 16 -14.08 18.02 -17.71
N ALA A 17 -13.30 16.95 -17.83
CA ALA A 17 -13.29 15.85 -16.87
C ALA A 17 -11.98 15.90 -16.10
N VAL A 18 -12.05 15.91 -14.76
CA VAL A 18 -10.89 15.92 -13.88
C VAL A 18 -10.83 14.59 -13.14
N VAL A 19 -9.67 13.93 -13.23
CA VAL A 19 -9.36 12.73 -12.47
C VAL A 19 -8.43 13.11 -11.33
N VAL A 20 -8.89 12.91 -10.10
CA VAL A 20 -8.12 13.11 -8.88
C VAL A 20 -7.62 11.76 -8.42
N ASP A 21 -6.31 11.63 -8.37
CA ASP A 21 -5.66 10.49 -7.72
C ASP A 21 -5.99 10.51 -6.22
N ILE A 22 -6.53 9.40 -5.71
CA ILE A 22 -6.97 9.28 -4.33
C ILE A 22 -5.74 9.03 -3.44
N ASP A 23 -4.98 7.99 -3.75
CA ASP A 23 -3.89 7.52 -2.89
C ASP A 23 -2.66 8.40 -3.00
N LYS A 24 -2.09 8.82 -1.86
CA LYS A 24 -0.88 9.67 -1.81
C LYS A 24 -1.01 11.02 -2.53
N THR A 25 -2.20 11.41 -2.95
CA THR A 25 -2.54 12.72 -3.51
C THR A 25 -3.69 13.38 -2.74
N ALA A 26 -4.91 12.85 -2.82
CA ALA A 26 -6.04 13.39 -2.07
C ALA A 26 -6.06 12.91 -0.61
N LEU A 27 -5.77 11.62 -0.38
CA LEU A 27 -5.69 10.96 0.92
C LEU A 27 -4.23 10.60 1.21
N GLY A 28 -3.71 11.02 2.37
CA GLY A 28 -2.34 10.68 2.78
C GLY A 28 -1.26 11.23 1.85
N ALA A 29 -1.32 12.52 1.50
CA ALA A 29 -0.46 13.13 0.47
C ALA A 29 1.05 12.90 0.70
N ARG A 30 1.76 12.58 -0.39
CA ARG A 30 3.21 12.32 -0.38
C ARG A 30 4.01 13.50 0.18
N GLY A 31 4.90 13.20 1.13
CA GLY A 31 5.72 14.18 1.83
C GLY A 31 4.99 14.98 2.92
N ARG A 32 3.73 14.63 3.23
CA ARG A 32 2.92 15.28 4.27
C ARG A 32 2.30 14.29 5.25
N ASN A 33 1.70 13.22 4.73
CA ASN A 33 0.93 12.25 5.51
C ASN A 33 1.02 10.81 4.93
N ASP A 34 1.94 10.58 3.99
CA ASP A 34 2.10 9.27 3.35
C ASP A 34 2.78 8.23 4.25
N HIS A 35 3.49 8.64 5.29
CA HIS A 35 4.07 7.72 6.27
C HIS A 35 2.98 6.90 6.99
N ALA A 36 1.78 7.47 7.22
CA ALA A 36 0.67 6.74 7.81
C ALA A 36 0.15 5.62 6.88
N ILE A 37 0.26 5.78 5.55
CA ILE A 37 -0.05 4.74 4.57
C ILE A 37 0.99 3.63 4.64
N ASP A 38 2.27 4.01 4.70
CA ASP A 38 3.37 3.05 4.74
C ASP A 38 3.39 2.27 6.08
N GLU A 39 3.09 2.93 7.20
CA GLU A 39 2.83 2.28 8.50
C GLU A 39 1.68 1.29 8.43
N ALA A 40 0.56 1.68 7.80
CA ALA A 40 -0.60 0.79 7.64
C ALA A 40 -0.25 -0.46 6.83
N ARG A 41 0.59 -0.34 5.81
CA ARG A 41 1.09 -1.49 5.02
C ARG A 41 1.97 -2.41 5.86
N VAL A 42 2.95 -1.86 6.58
CA VAL A 42 3.83 -2.65 7.46
C VAL A 42 3.01 -3.37 8.52
N GLU A 43 2.08 -2.67 9.17
CA GLU A 43 1.18 -3.25 10.17
C GLU A 43 0.26 -4.33 9.57
N ALA A 44 -0.24 -4.14 8.36
CA ALA A 44 -1.03 -5.15 7.66
C ALA A 44 -0.23 -6.44 7.39
N VAL A 45 1.03 -6.32 6.99
CA VAL A 45 1.91 -7.49 6.85
C VAL A 45 2.12 -8.16 8.21
N ARG A 46 2.42 -7.37 9.25
CA ARG A 46 2.57 -7.88 10.63
C ARG A 46 1.31 -8.60 11.12
N ARG A 47 0.10 -8.12 10.83
CA ARG A 47 -1.16 -8.80 11.17
C ARG A 47 -1.35 -10.11 10.42
N THR A 48 -0.99 -10.11 9.13
CA THR A 48 -1.03 -11.32 8.29
C THR A 48 -0.14 -12.41 8.87
N VAL A 49 0.97 -12.01 9.49
CA VAL A 49 2.10 -12.88 9.81
C VAL A 49 2.19 -13.24 11.28
N GLY A 50 1.88 -12.31 12.17
CA GLY A 50 1.78 -12.53 13.61
C GLY A 50 0.74 -13.59 13.97
N GLY A 51 -0.30 -13.76 13.14
CA GLY A 51 -1.26 -14.86 13.28
C GLY A 51 -0.75 -16.24 12.83
N LEU A 52 0.31 -16.30 12.01
CA LEU A 52 0.73 -17.53 11.30
C LEU A 52 2.15 -18.02 11.65
N LEU A 53 3.10 -17.12 11.88
CA LEU A 53 4.52 -17.46 12.11
C LEU A 53 4.91 -17.57 13.60
N GLY A 54 4.08 -17.08 14.53
CA GLY A 54 4.35 -17.21 15.95
C GLY A 54 5.73 -16.66 16.35
N ARG A 55 6.49 -17.42 17.17
CA ARG A 55 7.79 -16.98 17.74
C ARG A 55 8.97 -16.97 16.75
N SER A 56 8.82 -17.51 15.54
CA SER A 56 9.92 -17.53 14.55
C SER A 56 9.99 -16.28 13.68
N TYR A 57 9.01 -15.37 13.80
CA TYR A 57 9.02 -14.10 13.08
C TYR A 57 9.86 -13.05 13.81
N ASP A 58 10.84 -12.50 13.11
CA ASP A 58 11.65 -11.38 13.56
C ASP A 58 11.15 -10.06 12.93
N PRO A 59 10.42 -9.21 13.70
CA PRO A 59 9.88 -7.96 13.18
C PRO A 59 10.94 -6.92 12.83
N GLU A 60 12.12 -6.96 13.46
CA GLU A 60 13.22 -6.02 13.17
C GLU A 60 13.89 -6.38 11.85
N ARG A 61 14.10 -7.68 11.59
CA ARG A 61 14.57 -8.17 10.28
C ARG A 61 13.59 -7.81 9.17
N PHE A 62 12.29 -7.99 9.40
CA PHE A 62 11.27 -7.61 8.44
C PHE A 62 11.33 -6.12 8.12
N GLN A 63 11.33 -5.26 9.15
CA GLN A 63 11.35 -3.82 8.98
C GLN A 63 12.59 -3.36 8.22
N SER A 64 13.76 -3.86 8.64
CA SER A 64 15.04 -3.53 7.99
C SER A 64 15.05 -3.93 6.52
N ALA A 65 14.49 -5.10 6.18
CA ALA A 65 14.33 -5.54 4.80
C ALA A 65 13.37 -4.64 4.02
N TYR A 66 12.23 -4.28 4.61
CA TYR A 66 11.24 -3.42 3.96
C TYR A 66 11.83 -2.04 3.64
N ASP A 67 12.44 -1.39 4.63
CA ASP A 67 13.02 -0.05 4.47
C ASP A 67 14.14 -0.05 3.41
N ARG A 68 14.93 -1.13 3.37
CA ARG A 68 16.01 -1.29 2.38
C ARG A 68 15.47 -1.52 0.98
N LEU A 69 14.51 -2.41 0.81
CA LEU A 69 14.03 -2.88 -0.50
C LEU A 69 12.90 -2.00 -1.08
N ASN A 70 12.25 -1.16 -0.27
CA ASN A 70 11.26 -0.17 -0.71
C ASN A 70 11.92 1.10 -1.25
N GLN A 71 12.90 0.94 -2.15
CA GLN A 71 13.64 2.04 -2.76
C GLN A 71 13.64 1.90 -4.29
N PRO A 72 13.65 3.01 -5.05
CA PRO A 72 13.63 3.00 -6.52
C PRO A 72 14.67 2.08 -7.16
N GLU A 73 15.84 1.94 -6.54
CA GLU A 73 16.92 1.06 -7.03
C GLU A 73 16.51 -0.43 -7.11
N PHE A 74 15.52 -0.86 -6.32
CA PHE A 74 15.01 -2.23 -6.30
C PHE A 74 13.72 -2.42 -7.09
N HIS A 75 13.12 -1.36 -7.66
CA HIS A 75 11.83 -1.46 -8.37
C HIS A 75 11.85 -2.45 -9.54
N ARG A 76 13.00 -2.64 -10.20
CA ARG A 76 13.14 -3.66 -11.24
C ARG A 76 12.98 -5.09 -10.68
N PHE A 77 13.53 -5.32 -9.49
CA PHE A 77 13.47 -6.61 -8.81
C PHE A 77 12.08 -6.86 -8.18
N THR A 78 11.52 -5.85 -7.50
CA THR A 78 10.21 -5.93 -6.83
C THR A 78 9.04 -5.66 -7.77
N ALA A 79 9.29 -5.31 -9.03
CA ALA A 79 8.31 -4.81 -9.99
C ALA A 79 7.51 -3.58 -9.51
N ASP A 80 8.07 -2.81 -8.56
CA ASP A 80 7.34 -1.76 -7.81
C ASP A 80 6.02 -2.27 -7.21
N ASN A 81 5.99 -3.56 -6.85
CA ASN A 81 4.81 -4.26 -6.39
C ASN A 81 4.92 -4.55 -4.89
N GLN A 82 3.95 -4.03 -4.14
CA GLN A 82 3.93 -4.12 -2.70
C GLN A 82 3.65 -5.56 -2.19
N ASP A 83 2.95 -6.42 -2.96
CA ASP A 83 2.78 -7.84 -2.62
C ASP A 83 4.12 -8.56 -2.66
N TYR A 84 4.91 -8.25 -3.69
CA TYR A 84 6.21 -8.86 -3.93
C TYR A 84 7.19 -8.44 -2.83
N LEU A 85 7.25 -7.14 -2.53
CA LEU A 85 8.05 -6.60 -1.43
C LEU A 85 7.66 -7.24 -0.09
N ALA A 86 6.36 -7.23 0.25
CA ALA A 86 5.87 -7.83 1.49
C ALA A 86 6.29 -9.30 1.60
N TYR A 87 6.09 -10.09 0.54
CA TYR A 87 6.50 -11.49 0.51
C TYR A 87 8.02 -11.69 0.67
N ILE A 88 8.84 -10.89 -0.03
CA ILE A 88 10.31 -10.95 0.11
C ILE A 88 10.72 -10.71 1.56
N CYS A 89 10.14 -9.69 2.19
CA CYS A 89 10.40 -9.37 3.59
C CYS A 89 9.97 -10.49 4.54
N LEU A 90 8.92 -11.25 4.22
CA LEU A 90 8.54 -12.43 5.00
C LEU A 90 9.53 -13.58 4.90
N VAL A 91 10.01 -13.86 3.70
CA VAL A 91 11.03 -14.90 3.49
C VAL A 91 12.34 -14.54 4.21
N LEU A 92 12.71 -13.25 4.20
CA LEU A 92 13.85 -12.74 4.95
C LEU A 92 13.63 -12.81 6.47
N GLY A 93 12.42 -12.46 6.93
CA GLY A 93 12.02 -12.55 8.34
C GLY A 93 11.94 -14.00 8.87
N ASP A 94 11.66 -14.97 8.00
CA ASP A 94 11.71 -16.42 8.29
C ASP A 94 13.15 -16.96 8.36
N GLY A 95 14.13 -16.19 7.85
CA GLY A 95 15.54 -16.55 7.87
C GLY A 95 15.99 -17.50 6.76
N LEU A 96 15.15 -17.76 5.74
CA LEU A 96 15.56 -18.57 4.58
C LEU A 96 16.61 -17.84 3.71
N PHE A 97 16.59 -16.51 3.75
CA PHE A 97 17.55 -15.63 3.10
C PHE A 97 18.02 -14.56 4.09
N ASP A 98 19.24 -14.09 3.88
CA ASP A 98 19.74 -12.88 4.53
C ASP A 98 19.64 -11.68 3.58
N LEU A 99 19.39 -10.49 4.14
CA LEU A 99 19.14 -9.26 3.39
C LEU A 99 20.35 -8.84 2.53
N GLU A 100 21.52 -8.73 3.14
CA GLU A 100 22.72 -8.22 2.44
C GLU A 100 23.17 -9.14 1.28
N PRO A 101 23.22 -10.48 1.44
CA PRO A 101 23.47 -11.36 0.31
C PRO A 101 22.44 -11.25 -0.82
N LEU A 102 21.15 -11.07 -0.49
CA LEU A 102 20.10 -10.87 -1.49
C LEU A 102 20.31 -9.55 -2.24
N VAL A 103 20.55 -8.45 -1.52
CA VAL A 103 20.84 -7.12 -2.10
C VAL A 103 22.03 -7.20 -3.07
N ALA A 104 23.12 -7.85 -2.66
CA ALA A 104 24.30 -8.02 -3.51
C ALA A 104 24.02 -8.85 -4.77
N ARG A 105 23.14 -9.86 -4.71
CA ARG A 105 22.71 -10.63 -5.90
C ARG A 105 21.86 -9.76 -6.84
N VAL A 106 20.96 -8.96 -6.29
CA VAL A 106 20.11 -8.06 -7.09
C VAL A 106 20.95 -7.00 -7.80
N GLN A 107 21.88 -6.35 -7.09
CA GLN A 107 22.79 -5.34 -7.65
C GLN A 107 23.72 -5.90 -8.73
N ARG A 108 24.14 -7.17 -8.62
CA ARG A 108 24.91 -7.87 -9.64
C ARG A 108 24.07 -8.40 -10.81
N GLY A 109 22.75 -8.30 -10.73
CA GLY A 109 21.82 -8.84 -11.73
C GLY A 109 21.67 -10.37 -11.69
N GLU A 110 22.20 -11.03 -10.65
CA GLU A 110 22.06 -12.48 -10.43
C GLU A 110 20.68 -12.87 -9.89
N MET A 111 19.96 -11.89 -9.34
CA MET A 111 18.55 -11.99 -8.93
C MET A 111 17.81 -10.80 -9.51
N ALA A 112 17.37 -10.92 -10.76
CA ALA A 112 16.88 -9.80 -11.55
C ALA A 112 15.39 -9.52 -11.39
N SER A 113 14.59 -10.49 -10.93
CA SER A 113 13.14 -10.36 -10.82
C SER A 113 12.56 -11.14 -9.65
N PHE A 114 11.34 -10.77 -9.27
CA PHE A 114 10.57 -11.46 -8.24
C PHE A 114 10.28 -12.92 -8.61
N GLU A 115 10.01 -13.22 -9.88
CA GLU A 115 9.73 -14.58 -10.35
C GLU A 115 10.93 -15.51 -10.13
N GLN A 116 12.15 -15.00 -10.32
CA GLN A 116 13.38 -15.75 -10.00
C GLN A 116 13.49 -16.00 -8.49
N PHE A 117 13.17 -14.99 -7.69
CA PHE A 117 13.24 -15.10 -6.23
C PHE A 117 12.24 -16.11 -5.69
N ILE A 118 10.97 -16.01 -6.08
CA ILE A 118 9.93 -16.92 -5.57
C ILE A 118 10.13 -18.36 -6.04
N ALA A 119 10.69 -18.58 -7.25
CA ALA A 119 11.07 -19.92 -7.71
C ALA A 119 12.25 -20.50 -6.91
N ASP A 120 13.24 -19.67 -6.53
CA ASP A 120 14.36 -20.07 -5.65
C ASP A 120 13.85 -20.43 -4.23
N VAL A 121 12.83 -19.71 -3.74
CA VAL A 121 12.13 -20.06 -2.49
C VAL A 121 11.36 -21.37 -2.63
N ASP A 122 10.62 -21.58 -3.72
CA ASP A 122 9.84 -22.81 -3.95
C ASP A 122 10.72 -24.06 -3.98
N GLY A 123 11.89 -23.98 -4.63
CA GLY A 123 12.90 -25.04 -4.60
C GLY A 123 13.42 -25.38 -3.19
N ARG A 124 13.23 -24.49 -2.22
CA ARG A 124 13.61 -24.64 -0.81
C ARG A 124 12.41 -24.61 0.14
N ALA A 125 11.18 -24.78 -0.35
CA ALA A 125 9.96 -24.60 0.44
C ALA A 125 9.90 -25.48 1.69
N ALA A 126 10.56 -26.66 1.68
CA ALA A 126 10.66 -27.53 2.84
C ALA A 126 11.42 -26.92 4.04
N GLN A 127 12.29 -25.92 3.80
CA GLN A 127 13.07 -25.23 4.83
C GLN A 127 12.30 -24.07 5.48
N LEU A 128 11.20 -23.61 4.85
CA LEU A 128 10.35 -22.58 5.42
C LEU A 128 9.70 -23.05 6.72
N SER A 129 9.45 -22.12 7.63
CA SER A 129 8.67 -22.42 8.83
C SER A 129 7.28 -23.00 8.49
N ALA A 130 6.73 -23.77 9.42
CA ALA A 130 5.43 -24.42 9.22
C ALA A 130 4.30 -23.41 8.92
N GLY A 131 4.40 -22.20 9.49
CA GLY A 131 3.44 -21.12 9.25
C GLY A 131 3.59 -20.46 7.87
N LEU A 132 4.82 -20.33 7.35
CA LEU A 132 5.07 -19.64 6.07
C LEU A 132 4.81 -20.55 4.87
N ARG A 133 5.03 -21.85 5.00
CA ARG A 133 4.80 -22.84 3.92
C ARG A 133 3.43 -22.73 3.22
N PRO A 134 2.28 -22.73 3.94
CA PRO A 134 0.97 -22.62 3.27
C PRO A 134 0.76 -21.26 2.59
N ILE A 135 1.29 -20.18 3.16
CA ILE A 135 1.22 -18.83 2.56
C ILE A 135 2.03 -18.81 1.26
N HIS A 136 3.27 -19.33 1.30
CA HIS A 136 4.13 -19.44 0.14
C HIS A 136 3.47 -20.23 -1.00
N ALA A 137 2.89 -21.41 -0.70
CA ALA A 137 2.23 -22.24 -1.71
C ALA A 137 1.07 -21.50 -2.41
N GLN A 138 0.28 -20.72 -1.67
CA GLN A 138 -0.82 -19.92 -2.24
C GLN A 138 -0.29 -18.79 -3.14
N ILE A 139 0.67 -18.00 -2.64
CA ILE A 139 1.26 -16.89 -3.40
C ILE A 139 1.93 -17.43 -4.67
N PHE A 140 2.72 -18.49 -4.57
CA PHE A 140 3.39 -19.09 -5.72
C PHE A 140 2.40 -19.59 -6.76
N ALA A 141 1.30 -20.22 -6.36
CA ALA A 141 0.25 -20.65 -7.27
C ALA A 141 -0.39 -19.46 -8.03
N LEU A 142 -0.66 -18.36 -7.33
CA LEU A 142 -1.24 -17.14 -7.92
C LEU A 142 -0.25 -16.43 -8.86
N VAL A 143 1.02 -16.33 -8.48
CA VAL A 143 2.09 -15.80 -9.35
C VAL A 143 2.21 -16.63 -10.63
N ARG A 144 2.14 -17.96 -10.53
CA ARG A 144 2.16 -18.84 -11.71
C ARG A 144 0.94 -18.67 -12.61
N GLN A 145 -0.16 -18.15 -12.09
CA GLN A 145 -1.36 -17.81 -12.86
C GLN A 145 -1.31 -16.38 -13.43
N GLY A 146 -0.28 -15.60 -13.10
CA GLY A 146 -0.14 -14.21 -13.53
C GLY A 146 -1.01 -13.24 -12.73
N ASP A 147 -1.45 -13.61 -11.52
CA ASP A 147 -2.16 -12.68 -10.64
C ASP A 147 -1.21 -11.53 -10.23
N PRO A 148 -1.58 -10.26 -10.49
CA PRO A 148 -0.71 -9.12 -10.19
C PRO A 148 -0.63 -8.79 -8.69
N THR A 149 -1.55 -9.29 -7.87
CA THR A 149 -1.61 -9.04 -6.41
C THR A 149 -1.77 -10.36 -5.65
N PRO A 150 -0.77 -11.25 -5.70
CA PRO A 150 -0.90 -12.63 -5.26
C PRO A 150 -0.99 -12.78 -3.73
N PHE A 151 -0.69 -11.75 -2.94
CA PHE A 151 -0.71 -11.80 -1.49
C PHE A 151 -2.06 -11.32 -0.92
N LYS A 152 -3.12 -12.08 -1.21
CA LYS A 152 -4.51 -11.70 -0.88
C LYS A 152 -4.76 -11.39 0.60
N ALA A 153 -4.19 -12.19 1.51
CA ALA A 153 -4.35 -11.96 2.95
C ALA A 153 -3.74 -10.61 3.39
N PHE A 154 -2.60 -10.23 2.81
CA PHE A 154 -1.99 -8.92 3.04
C PHE A 154 -2.92 -7.80 2.56
N ARG A 155 -3.51 -7.91 1.37
CA ARG A 155 -4.40 -6.86 0.83
C ARG A 155 -5.63 -6.61 1.69
N ILE A 156 -6.25 -7.69 2.18
CA ILE A 156 -7.39 -7.59 3.11
C ILE A 156 -6.98 -6.87 4.40
N ASN A 157 -5.80 -7.18 4.95
CA ASN A 157 -5.29 -6.53 6.14
C ASN A 157 -4.85 -5.08 5.88
N GLU A 158 -4.36 -4.77 4.67
CA GLU A 158 -4.03 -3.40 4.24
C GLU A 158 -5.28 -2.53 4.23
N TYR A 159 -6.38 -3.04 3.66
CA TYR A 159 -7.68 -2.37 3.69
C TYR A 159 -8.10 -2.05 5.14
N GLN A 160 -8.12 -3.07 6.01
CA GLN A 160 -8.54 -2.89 7.41
C GLN A 160 -7.68 -1.89 8.16
N THR A 161 -6.36 -1.95 7.96
CA THR A 161 -5.43 -1.09 8.67
C THR A 161 -5.49 0.35 8.14
N THR A 162 -5.71 0.51 6.83
CA THR A 162 -5.98 1.82 6.21
C THR A 162 -7.25 2.43 6.80
N VAL A 163 -8.36 1.69 6.83
CA VAL A 163 -9.63 2.17 7.41
C VAL A 163 -9.50 2.47 8.90
N ALA A 164 -8.76 1.66 9.67
CA ALA A 164 -8.53 1.90 11.09
C ALA A 164 -7.70 3.17 11.38
N LYS A 165 -6.97 3.67 10.37
CA LYS A 165 -6.22 4.92 10.43
C LYS A 165 -7.01 6.12 9.91
N MET A 166 -8.26 5.97 9.49
CA MET A 166 -9.11 7.07 9.03
C MET A 166 -10.09 7.48 10.13
N GLY A 167 -10.20 8.78 10.43
CA GLY A 167 -11.11 9.31 11.44
C GLY A 167 -10.92 8.68 12.83
N CYS A 168 -9.68 8.33 13.19
CA CYS A 168 -9.37 7.60 14.42
C CYS A 168 -9.05 8.50 15.62
N LEU A 169 -8.85 9.79 15.39
CA LEU A 169 -8.63 10.80 16.42
C LEU A 169 -9.90 11.63 16.65
N ASP A 170 -9.93 12.38 17.75
CA ASP A 170 -11.02 13.31 18.06
C ASP A 170 -10.94 14.57 17.18
N ASP A 171 -12.09 15.21 16.92
CA ASP A 171 -12.21 16.42 16.09
C ASP A 171 -11.36 17.61 16.60
N ASP A 172 -11.02 17.63 17.89
CA ASP A 172 -10.20 18.67 18.53
C ASP A 172 -8.70 18.30 18.62
N ALA A 173 -8.29 17.17 18.03
CA ALA A 173 -6.90 16.76 18.00
C ALA A 173 -6.02 17.81 17.28
N PRO A 174 -4.82 18.11 17.81
CA PRO A 174 -3.89 19.03 17.14
C PRO A 174 -3.55 18.55 15.72
N VAL A 175 -3.43 19.51 14.79
CA VAL A 175 -3.14 19.23 13.38
C VAL A 175 -1.86 18.40 13.21
N GLU A 176 -0.83 18.66 14.01
CA GLU A 176 0.43 17.91 13.97
C GLU A 176 0.21 16.43 14.35
N ARG A 177 -0.73 16.16 15.26
CA ARG A 177 -1.09 14.80 15.65
C ARG A 177 -1.94 14.12 14.58
N LEU A 178 -2.91 14.83 14.00
CA LEU A 178 -3.69 14.34 12.86
C LEU A 178 -2.77 13.92 11.71
N LEU A 179 -1.85 14.79 11.30
CA LEU A 179 -0.89 14.50 10.24
C LEU A 179 0.07 13.36 10.58
N ARG A 180 0.39 13.14 11.86
CA ARG A 180 1.29 12.06 12.27
C ARG A 180 0.58 10.71 12.34
N ASP A 181 -0.58 10.65 12.97
CA ASP A 181 -1.16 9.38 13.43
C ASP A 181 -2.36 8.91 12.58
N GLU A 182 -3.03 9.80 11.85
CA GLU A 182 -4.24 9.54 11.06
C GLU A 182 -4.00 9.73 9.55
N LEU A 183 -4.75 9.03 8.70
CA LEU A 183 -4.82 9.25 7.26
C LEU A 183 -5.85 10.31 6.93
N VAL A 184 -5.39 11.51 6.56
CA VAL A 184 -6.24 12.67 6.36
C VAL A 184 -6.41 13.04 4.88
N ILE A 185 -7.51 13.73 4.58
CA ILE A 185 -7.74 14.36 3.28
C ILE A 185 -6.96 15.67 3.20
N THR A 186 -6.24 15.87 2.10
CA THR A 186 -5.51 17.11 1.82
C THR A 186 -6.47 18.21 1.40
N GLN A 187 -6.64 19.23 2.25
CA GLN A 187 -7.63 20.29 2.07
C GLN A 187 -7.43 21.08 0.77
N GLU A 188 -6.20 21.32 0.32
CA GLU A 188 -5.93 22.08 -0.91
C GLU A 188 -6.42 21.32 -2.16
N VAL A 189 -6.23 20.00 -2.17
CA VAL A 189 -6.75 19.12 -3.23
C VAL A 189 -8.27 19.08 -3.19
N ARG A 190 -8.85 18.94 -1.99
CA ARG A 190 -10.30 19.00 -1.79
C ARG A 190 -10.90 20.33 -2.26
N ALA A 191 -10.32 21.46 -1.86
CA ALA A 191 -10.79 22.79 -2.20
C ALA A 191 -10.73 23.04 -3.72
N ALA A 192 -9.61 22.68 -4.36
CA ALA A 192 -9.47 22.78 -5.81
C ALA A 192 -10.51 21.91 -6.53
N SER A 193 -10.71 20.68 -6.07
CA SER A 193 -11.72 19.75 -6.64
C SER A 193 -13.12 20.34 -6.52
N LEU A 194 -13.53 20.78 -5.32
CA LEU A 194 -14.85 21.39 -5.11
C LEU A 194 -15.08 22.61 -6.00
N MET A 195 -14.07 23.48 -6.14
CA MET A 195 -14.11 24.63 -7.04
C MET A 195 -14.31 24.22 -8.50
N TRP A 196 -13.61 23.18 -8.98
CA TRP A 196 -13.80 22.67 -10.35
C TRP A 196 -15.19 22.09 -10.55
N ARG A 197 -15.74 21.40 -9.55
CA ARG A 197 -17.13 20.92 -9.58
C ARG A 197 -18.13 22.06 -9.68
N GLU A 198 -17.93 23.14 -8.93
CA GLU A 198 -18.78 24.34 -8.98
C GLU A 198 -18.76 25.02 -10.35
N ARG A 199 -17.65 24.91 -11.09
CA ARG A 199 -17.52 25.35 -12.49
C ARG A 199 -18.11 24.35 -13.50
N GLY A 200 -18.80 23.32 -13.03
CA GLY A 200 -19.47 22.30 -13.83
C GLY A 200 -18.56 21.19 -14.36
N ALA A 201 -17.28 21.15 -13.99
CA ALA A 201 -16.39 20.06 -14.39
C ALA A 201 -16.87 18.73 -13.80
N LEU A 202 -16.76 17.67 -14.61
CA LEU A 202 -17.04 16.30 -14.16
C LEU A 202 -15.84 15.78 -13.36
N LEU A 203 -16.07 15.38 -12.10
CA LEU A 203 -15.01 14.89 -11.23
C LEU A 203 -15.05 13.37 -11.07
N PHE A 204 -13.87 12.76 -11.12
CA PHE A 204 -13.65 11.37 -10.76
C PHE A 204 -12.52 11.26 -9.73
N GLY A 205 -12.69 10.36 -8.77
CA GLY A 205 -11.58 9.87 -7.96
C GLY A 205 -11.10 8.53 -8.52
N LEU A 206 -9.78 8.35 -8.65
CA LEU A 206 -9.18 7.08 -9.07
C LEU A 206 -8.19 6.60 -8.01
N SER A 207 -8.22 5.31 -7.74
CA SER A 207 -7.26 4.62 -6.87
C SER A 207 -6.58 3.55 -7.71
N ASP A 208 -5.26 3.41 -7.55
CA ASP A 208 -4.48 2.33 -8.14
C ASP A 208 -4.46 1.07 -7.24
N LYS A 209 -5.07 1.14 -6.06
CA LYS A 209 -5.17 0.00 -5.15
C LYS A 209 -6.07 -1.09 -5.75
N PRO A 210 -5.69 -2.38 -5.58
CA PRO A 210 -6.56 -3.47 -5.96
C PRO A 210 -7.84 -3.47 -5.10
N ASP A 211 -8.89 -4.10 -5.60
CA ASP A 211 -10.21 -4.15 -4.96
C ASP A 211 -10.12 -4.69 -3.52
N GLU A 212 -9.30 -5.72 -3.28
CA GLU A 212 -9.13 -6.34 -1.96
C GLU A 212 -8.49 -5.39 -0.93
N ALA A 213 -7.81 -4.34 -1.38
CA ALA A 213 -7.16 -3.33 -0.54
C ALA A 213 -7.98 -2.02 -0.42
N SER A 214 -9.07 -1.88 -1.18
CA SER A 214 -9.88 -0.66 -1.24
C SER A 214 -11.35 -0.88 -0.88
N THR A 215 -11.83 -2.12 -0.97
CA THR A 215 -13.21 -2.51 -0.69
C THR A 215 -13.27 -3.62 0.37
N PRO A 216 -14.25 -3.60 1.28
CA PRO A 216 -14.42 -4.66 2.25
C PRO A 216 -14.85 -5.96 1.58
N SER A 217 -14.38 -7.09 2.11
CA SER A 217 -14.99 -8.39 1.79
C SER A 217 -16.45 -8.42 2.25
N ALA A 218 -17.24 -9.38 1.73
CA ALA A 218 -18.63 -9.55 2.13
C ALA A 218 -18.82 -9.69 3.66
N GLU A 219 -17.88 -10.35 4.34
CA GLU A 219 -17.88 -10.49 5.80
C GLU A 219 -17.73 -9.13 6.50
N TRP A 220 -16.79 -8.30 6.06
CA TRP A 220 -16.55 -6.98 6.66
C TRP A 220 -17.65 -5.99 6.33
N ALA A 221 -18.17 -6.03 5.10
CA ALA A 221 -19.31 -5.21 4.70
C ALA A 221 -20.55 -5.50 5.58
N ALA A 222 -20.80 -6.77 5.92
CA ALA A 222 -21.87 -7.16 6.84
C ALA A 222 -21.67 -6.62 8.27
N ARG A 223 -20.43 -6.27 8.65
CA ARG A 223 -20.09 -5.61 9.93
C ARG A 223 -20.13 -4.08 9.86
N GLY A 224 -20.56 -3.51 8.73
CA GLY A 224 -20.70 -2.06 8.54
C GLY A 224 -19.48 -1.38 7.92
N TYR A 225 -18.40 -2.12 7.64
CA TYR A 225 -17.22 -1.54 6.98
C TYR A 225 -17.58 -1.05 5.56
N GLN A 226 -16.98 0.07 5.16
CA GLN A 226 -17.23 0.72 3.88
C GLN A 226 -15.97 0.75 3.01
N PRO A 227 -16.10 0.81 1.67
CA PRO A 227 -14.97 1.11 0.80
C PRO A 227 -14.23 2.39 1.23
N ILE A 228 -12.91 2.48 1.02
CA ILE A 228 -12.08 3.61 1.48
C ILE A 228 -12.67 4.97 1.08
N HIS A 229 -13.15 5.10 -0.16
CA HIS A 229 -13.73 6.34 -0.68
C HIS A 229 -15.05 6.77 0.01
N ARG A 230 -15.60 5.94 0.90
CA ARG A 230 -16.79 6.23 1.74
C ARG A 230 -16.46 6.28 3.23
N THR A 231 -15.22 6.01 3.62
CA THR A 231 -14.79 6.10 5.00
C THR A 231 -14.49 7.56 5.34
N GLU A 232 -15.06 8.07 6.42
CA GLU A 232 -14.85 9.44 6.88
C GLU A 232 -13.47 9.60 7.53
N THR A 233 -12.88 10.78 7.36
CA THR A 233 -11.59 11.13 7.97
C THR A 233 -11.42 12.64 8.02
N HIS A 234 -10.45 13.12 8.81
CA HIS A 234 -10.21 14.56 8.94
C HIS A 234 -9.70 15.20 7.65
N ILE A 235 -9.99 16.49 7.51
CA ILE A 235 -9.50 17.32 6.42
C ILE A 235 -8.47 18.29 6.99
N VAL A 236 -7.25 18.24 6.47
CA VAL A 236 -6.14 19.05 6.97
C VAL A 236 -5.51 19.83 5.82
N GLY A 237 -5.29 21.12 6.05
CA GLY A 237 -4.62 22.04 5.12
C GLY A 237 -3.65 22.95 5.84
N MET A 238 -2.88 23.69 5.06
CA MET A 238 -2.08 24.83 5.53
C MET A 238 -2.90 26.11 5.62
#